data_AF-A0A3R6ZR76-F1
#
_entry.id   AF-A0A3R6ZR76-F1
#
_cell.length_a   1.000
_cell.length_b   1.000
_cell.length_c   1.000
_cell.angle_alpha   90.00
_cell.angle_beta   90.00
_cell.angle_gamma   90.00
#
_symmetry.space_group_name_H-M   'P 1'
#
loop_
_entity.id
_entity.type
_entity.pdbx_description
1 polymer ?
#
loop_
_entity_poly.entity_id
_entity_poly.type
_entity_poly.pdbx_seq_one_letter_code
_entity_poly.pdbx_strand_id
1 'polypeptide(L)'
;MDKNVLARATEDSDSPTPGYLYGEIARMTQHSFDTCLKVQEYLIGRLKKNKPNIKYKALQVIKHICREGRQEFRREMQKHVPTVKEALQFRGPPDPLRGDEYYRRVRDAAKDCLDAIFDTNVNAVAGISTRIKGVGNPEAAPQASGWFNRGSKDNAPTQFQVPGAYNTSGPPAAGYDAPGGYPGGYNGPAYPGSDANQYPSQQQQQPPGYGGAAPSYPGGPLPPYGSNLGGGHP
;
A
#
# COMPACT_ATOMS: atom_id res chain seq x y z
N MET A 1 3.56 -17.99 24.15
CA MET A 1 2.72 -17.21 23.22
C MET A 1 1.85 -16.29 24.03
N ASP A 2 2.23 -15.03 24.08
CA ASP A 2 1.65 -14.04 24.97
C ASP A 2 0.50 -13.33 24.26
N LYS A 3 -0.71 -13.89 24.45
CA LYS A 3 -1.94 -13.42 23.79
C LYS A 3 -2.20 -11.93 24.03
N ASN A 4 -1.76 -11.38 25.17
CA ASN A 4 -1.91 -9.97 25.52
C ASN A 4 -1.07 -9.05 24.61
N VAL A 5 0.16 -9.44 24.26
CA VAL A 5 1.05 -8.68 23.36
C VAL A 5 0.40 -8.58 21.98
N LEU A 6 -0.12 -9.70 21.46
CA LEU A 6 -0.84 -9.76 20.18
C LEU A 6 -2.19 -9.03 20.20
N ALA A 7 -2.92 -9.08 21.32
CA ALA A 7 -4.18 -8.35 21.49
C ALA A 7 -3.94 -6.83 21.39
N ARG A 8 -2.96 -6.30 22.15
CA ARG A 8 -2.55 -4.89 22.08
C ARG A 8 -1.98 -4.51 20.71
N ALA A 9 -1.21 -5.40 20.07
CA ALA A 9 -0.64 -5.10 18.76
C ALA A 9 -1.69 -5.00 17.63
N THR A 10 -2.88 -5.60 17.84
CA THR A 10 -3.95 -5.71 16.83
C THR A 10 -5.27 -5.09 17.27
N GLU A 11 -5.28 -4.33 18.37
CA GLU A 11 -6.48 -3.78 19.00
C GLU A 11 -7.32 -2.89 18.06
N ASP A 12 -8.62 -2.79 18.33
CA ASP A 12 -9.58 -2.05 17.50
C ASP A 12 -9.65 -0.55 17.83
N SER A 13 -8.49 0.06 17.96
CA SER A 13 -8.28 1.50 18.15
C SER A 13 -7.68 2.10 16.88
N ASP A 14 -7.85 3.41 16.68
CA ASP A 14 -7.16 4.14 15.62
C ASP A 14 -5.73 4.57 16.00
N SER A 15 -5.34 4.43 17.28
CA SER A 15 -3.95 4.63 17.68
C SER A 15 -3.03 3.64 16.94
N PRO A 16 -1.85 4.08 16.46
CA PRO A 16 -0.91 3.19 15.78
C PRO A 16 -0.40 2.12 16.75
N THR A 17 -0.13 0.93 16.24
CA THR A 17 0.49 -0.16 17.02
C THR A 17 1.84 0.30 17.57
N PRO A 18 2.07 0.28 18.91
CA PRO A 18 3.34 0.65 19.50
C PRO A 18 4.53 -0.12 18.92
N GLY A 19 5.57 0.60 18.49
CA GLY A 19 6.68 0.06 17.69
C GLY A 19 7.39 -1.15 18.31
N TYR A 20 7.54 -1.17 19.64
CA TYR A 20 8.21 -2.25 20.36
C TYR A 20 7.50 -3.61 20.25
N LEU A 21 6.17 -3.62 20.06
CA LEU A 21 5.38 -4.86 19.97
C LEU A 21 5.74 -5.67 18.72
N TYR A 22 6.14 -5.01 17.63
CA TYR A 22 6.55 -5.70 16.41
C TYR A 22 7.75 -6.62 16.65
N GLY A 23 8.85 -6.07 17.19
CA GLY A 23 10.06 -6.84 17.51
C GLY A 23 9.89 -7.81 18.67
N GLU A 24 8.96 -7.55 19.59
CA GLU A 24 8.57 -8.50 20.64
C GLU A 24 7.83 -9.72 20.06
N ILE A 25 6.88 -9.50 19.14
CA ILE A 25 6.16 -10.59 18.46
C ILE A 25 7.10 -11.36 17.52
N ALA A 26 8.02 -10.68 16.81
CA ALA A 26 9.03 -11.33 15.98
C ALA A 26 9.89 -12.31 16.82
N ARG A 27 10.44 -11.85 17.95
CA ARG A 27 11.19 -12.70 18.91
C ARG A 27 10.33 -13.84 19.48
N MET A 28 9.06 -13.59 19.77
CA MET A 28 8.13 -14.65 20.20
C MET A 28 8.00 -15.78 19.16
N THR A 29 8.02 -15.49 17.85
CA THR A 29 8.01 -16.56 16.82
C THR A 29 9.30 -17.36 16.75
N GLN A 30 10.43 -16.78 17.14
CA GLN A 30 11.72 -17.48 17.13
C GLN A 30 11.79 -18.55 18.23
N HIS A 31 11.16 -18.31 19.39
CA HIS A 31 11.21 -19.18 20.57
C HIS A 31 10.92 -20.66 20.31
N SER A 32 9.83 -21.00 19.60
CA SER A 32 9.56 -22.37 19.15
C SER A 32 8.66 -22.40 17.92
N PHE A 33 8.69 -23.51 17.16
CA PHE A 33 7.84 -23.70 15.99
C PHE A 33 6.35 -23.72 16.37
N ASP A 34 5.98 -24.37 17.48
CA ASP A 34 4.61 -24.35 18.01
C ASP A 34 4.12 -22.96 18.39
N THR A 35 5.02 -22.12 18.94
CA THR A 35 4.71 -20.72 19.25
C THR A 35 4.49 -19.93 17.96
N CYS A 36 5.36 -20.12 16.97
CA CYS A 36 5.22 -19.54 15.63
C CYS A 36 3.86 -19.87 14.98
N LEU A 37 3.45 -21.14 14.98
CA LEU A 37 2.15 -21.56 14.45
C LEU A 37 0.97 -20.92 15.20
N LYS A 38 1.02 -20.86 16.53
CA LYS A 38 -0.03 -20.22 17.35
C LYS A 38 -0.13 -18.70 17.12
N VAL A 39 1.00 -18.03 16.87
CA VAL A 39 1.05 -16.61 16.48
C VAL A 39 0.42 -16.41 15.09
N GLN A 40 0.76 -17.27 14.13
CA GLN A 40 0.18 -17.26 12.78
C GLN A 40 -1.33 -17.45 12.81
N GLU A 41 -1.82 -18.51 13.45
CA GLU A 41 -3.26 -18.83 13.55
C GLU A 41 -4.03 -17.65 14.14
N TYR A 42 -3.51 -17.05 15.22
CA TYR A 42 -4.11 -15.85 15.83
C TYR A 42 -4.22 -14.70 14.82
N LEU A 43 -3.14 -14.38 14.09
CA LEU A 43 -3.10 -13.28 13.13
C LEU A 43 -4.03 -13.53 11.93
N ILE A 44 -4.10 -14.75 11.41
CA ILE A 44 -5.10 -15.15 10.39
C ILE A 44 -6.53 -14.98 10.95
N GLY A 45 -6.76 -15.35 12.21
CA GLY A 45 -8.02 -15.09 12.91
C GLY A 45 -8.36 -13.59 13.06
N ARG A 46 -7.36 -12.70 13.09
CA ARG A 46 -7.58 -11.24 13.01
C ARG A 46 -7.95 -10.79 11.59
N LEU A 47 -7.28 -11.31 10.56
CA LEU A 47 -7.57 -10.98 9.17
C LEU A 47 -9.01 -11.32 8.76
N LYS A 48 -9.61 -12.38 9.32
CA LYS A 48 -10.99 -12.78 9.06
C LYS A 48 -12.05 -11.84 9.67
N LYS A 49 -11.71 -10.96 10.61
CA LYS A 49 -12.69 -10.05 11.24
C LYS A 49 -13.03 -8.88 10.32
N ASN A 50 -14.32 -8.54 10.22
CA ASN A 50 -14.78 -7.41 9.41
C ASN A 50 -14.57 -6.06 10.11
N LYS A 51 -13.31 -5.71 10.39
CA LYS A 51 -12.93 -4.45 11.07
C LYS A 51 -11.61 -3.87 10.49
N PRO A 52 -11.58 -2.61 10.03
CA PRO A 52 -10.45 -2.05 9.30
C PRO A 52 -9.17 -1.93 10.14
N ASN A 53 -9.26 -1.37 11.37
CA ASN A 53 -8.11 -1.23 12.28
C ASN A 53 -7.41 -2.59 12.50
N ILE A 54 -8.22 -3.59 12.84
CA ILE A 54 -7.77 -4.96 13.11
C ILE A 54 -7.08 -5.58 11.89
N LYS A 55 -7.69 -5.53 10.70
CA LYS A 55 -7.10 -6.07 9.47
C LYS A 55 -5.78 -5.37 9.17
N TYR A 56 -5.75 -4.03 9.19
CA TYR A 56 -4.56 -3.23 8.93
C TYR A 56 -3.41 -3.58 9.89
N LYS A 57 -3.67 -3.54 11.21
CA LYS A 57 -2.66 -3.85 12.24
C LYS A 57 -2.14 -5.28 12.13
N ALA A 58 -3.02 -6.26 11.89
CA ALA A 58 -2.61 -7.65 11.68
C ALA A 58 -1.72 -7.82 10.44
N LEU A 59 -2.02 -7.15 9.33
CA LEU A 59 -1.17 -7.16 8.13
C LEU A 59 0.22 -6.56 8.40
N GLN A 60 0.32 -5.43 9.12
CA GLN A 60 1.61 -4.84 9.49
C GLN A 60 2.42 -5.78 10.40
N VAL A 61 1.78 -6.46 11.36
CA VAL A 61 2.45 -7.44 12.23
C VAL A 61 2.96 -8.64 11.42
N ILE A 62 2.14 -9.21 10.53
CA ILE A 62 2.56 -10.30 9.64
C ILE A 62 3.76 -9.88 8.77
N LYS A 63 3.69 -8.71 8.13
CA LYS A 63 4.77 -8.13 7.31
C LYS A 63 6.10 -8.06 8.07
N HIS A 64 6.08 -7.60 9.31
CA HIS A 64 7.27 -7.48 10.14
C HIS A 64 7.82 -8.87 10.55
N ILE A 65 6.97 -9.81 10.96
CA ILE A 65 7.42 -11.18 11.28
C ILE A 65 8.03 -11.88 10.05
N CYS A 66 7.49 -11.65 8.84
CA CYS A 66 8.08 -12.19 7.60
C CYS A 66 9.51 -11.66 7.32
N ARG A 67 9.90 -10.52 7.90
CA ARG A 67 11.23 -9.91 7.74
C ARG A 67 12.19 -10.19 8.90
N GLU A 68 11.72 -10.17 10.15
CA GLU A 68 12.57 -10.25 11.34
C GLU A 68 12.28 -11.48 12.23
N GLY A 69 11.18 -12.18 11.97
CA GLY A 69 10.76 -13.36 12.72
C GLY A 69 11.41 -14.67 12.25
N ARG A 70 10.79 -15.78 12.66
CA ARG A 70 11.21 -17.14 12.28
C ARG A 70 10.96 -17.41 10.79
N GLN A 71 11.94 -17.97 10.08
CA GLN A 71 11.84 -18.26 8.63
C GLN A 71 10.68 -19.20 8.27
N GLU A 72 10.35 -20.17 9.14
CA GLU A 72 9.18 -21.04 8.93
C GLU A 72 7.85 -20.27 8.92
N PHE A 73 7.73 -19.13 9.62
CA PHE A 73 6.51 -18.30 9.60
C PHE A 73 6.17 -17.87 8.17
N ARG A 74 7.17 -17.41 7.39
CA ARG A 74 6.96 -16.99 6.01
C ARG A 74 6.49 -18.17 5.13
N ARG A 75 7.11 -19.35 5.29
CA ARG A 75 6.73 -20.58 4.55
C ARG A 75 5.31 -21.04 4.88
N GLU A 76 4.92 -20.98 6.15
CA GLU A 76 3.58 -21.37 6.59
C GLU A 76 2.52 -20.31 6.20
N MET A 77 2.86 -19.02 6.22
CA MET A 77 2.01 -17.93 5.72
C MET A 77 1.68 -18.04 4.23
N GLN A 78 2.54 -18.65 3.40
CA GLN A 78 2.24 -18.89 1.98
C GLN A 78 0.97 -19.74 1.77
N LYS A 79 0.65 -20.64 2.72
CA LYS A 79 -0.60 -21.44 2.72
C LYS A 79 -1.85 -20.59 2.97
N HIS A 80 -1.71 -19.39 3.54
CA HIS A 80 -2.80 -18.47 3.88
C HIS A 80 -2.89 -17.26 2.94
N VAL A 81 -2.14 -17.25 1.83
CA VAL A 81 -2.19 -16.21 0.80
C VAL A 81 -3.61 -15.89 0.31
N PRO A 82 -4.57 -16.83 0.16
CA PRO A 82 -5.96 -16.50 -0.17
C PRO A 82 -6.59 -15.51 0.82
N THR A 83 -6.44 -15.72 2.14
CA THR A 83 -6.96 -14.83 3.18
C THR A 83 -6.28 -13.46 3.21
N VAL A 84 -5.02 -13.38 2.77
CA VAL A 84 -4.35 -12.07 2.58
C VAL A 84 -4.85 -11.37 1.31
N LYS A 85 -5.10 -12.11 0.22
CA LYS A 85 -5.68 -11.57 -1.03
C LYS A 85 -7.10 -11.05 -0.85
N GLU A 86 -7.92 -11.65 0.01
CA GLU A 86 -9.22 -11.10 0.41
C GLU A 86 -9.12 -9.66 0.95
N ALA A 87 -8.02 -9.30 1.63
CA ALA A 87 -7.82 -7.96 2.15
C ALA A 87 -7.55 -6.90 1.06
N LEU A 88 -7.07 -7.29 -0.13
CA LEU A 88 -6.95 -6.38 -1.30
C LEU A 88 -8.33 -5.90 -1.79
N GLN A 89 -9.35 -6.75 -1.62
CA GLN A 89 -10.73 -6.47 -2.00
C GLN A 89 -11.55 -5.89 -0.84
N PHE A 90 -10.94 -5.60 0.30
CA PHE A 90 -11.64 -5.04 1.47
C PHE A 90 -12.21 -3.65 1.18
N ARG A 91 -13.52 -3.50 1.34
CA ARG A 91 -14.33 -2.29 1.11
C ARG A 91 -15.49 -2.26 2.12
N GLY A 92 -16.15 -1.12 2.22
CA GLY A 92 -17.39 -0.92 2.97
C GLY A 92 -17.97 0.46 2.66
N PRO A 93 -19.05 0.87 3.36
CA PRO A 93 -19.55 2.24 3.30
C PRO A 93 -18.44 3.24 3.67
N PRO A 94 -18.32 4.39 2.98
CA PRO A 94 -17.34 5.40 3.33
C PRO A 94 -17.60 5.95 4.74
N ASP A 95 -16.53 6.15 5.52
CA ASP A 95 -16.60 6.78 6.83
C ASP A 95 -17.00 8.27 6.70
N PRO A 96 -17.90 8.80 7.55
CA PRO A 96 -18.38 10.18 7.43
C PRO A 96 -17.29 11.27 7.55
N LEU A 97 -16.17 10.97 8.20
CA LEU A 97 -15.07 11.92 8.43
C LEU A 97 -13.83 11.59 7.58
N ARG A 98 -13.59 10.30 7.30
CA ARG A 98 -12.35 9.81 6.67
C ARG A 98 -12.56 9.06 5.35
N GLY A 99 -13.80 8.95 4.90
CA GLY A 99 -14.19 8.33 3.64
C GLY A 99 -13.64 6.91 3.50
N ASP A 100 -12.87 6.69 2.43
CA ASP A 100 -12.31 5.38 2.07
C ASP A 100 -10.94 5.08 2.73
N GLU A 101 -10.35 6.02 3.50
CA GLU A 101 -8.98 5.92 4.04
C GLU A 101 -8.73 4.59 4.79
N TYR A 102 -9.65 4.24 5.69
CA TYR A 102 -9.58 3.04 6.51
C TYR A 102 -9.61 1.73 5.72
N TYR A 103 -10.28 1.72 4.57
CA TYR A 103 -10.30 0.57 3.66
C TYR A 103 -9.09 0.60 2.73
N ARG A 104 -8.68 1.77 2.23
CA ARG A 104 -7.50 1.96 1.37
C ARG A 104 -6.24 1.43 2.06
N ARG A 105 -5.97 1.86 3.30
CA ARG A 105 -4.79 1.41 4.08
C ARG A 105 -4.73 -0.11 4.29
N VAL A 106 -5.88 -0.80 4.36
CA VAL A 106 -5.93 -2.27 4.48
C VAL A 106 -5.47 -2.94 3.17
N ARG A 107 -5.87 -2.42 2.01
CA ARG A 107 -5.43 -2.94 0.70
C ARG A 107 -3.95 -2.73 0.51
N ASP A 108 -3.46 -1.53 0.82
CA ASP A 108 -2.07 -1.17 0.61
C ASP A 108 -1.17 -1.98 1.55
N ALA A 109 -1.54 -2.11 2.83
CA ALA A 109 -0.90 -3.04 3.76
C ALA A 109 -0.98 -4.52 3.32
N ALA A 110 -2.01 -4.92 2.57
CA ALA A 110 -2.13 -6.28 2.04
C ALA A 110 -1.19 -6.54 0.85
N LYS A 111 -0.89 -5.53 0.02
CA LYS A 111 0.16 -5.60 -1.02
C LYS A 111 1.52 -5.78 -0.35
N ASP A 112 1.90 -4.85 0.53
CA ASP A 112 3.14 -4.89 1.31
C ASP A 112 3.36 -6.24 2.04
N CYS A 113 2.27 -6.81 2.58
CA CYS A 113 2.29 -8.08 3.30
C CYS A 113 2.51 -9.26 2.35
N LEU A 114 1.87 -9.28 1.17
CA LEU A 114 2.14 -10.29 0.14
C LEU A 114 3.58 -10.20 -0.35
N ASP A 115 4.09 -8.99 -0.58
CA ASP A 115 5.49 -8.78 -0.98
C ASP A 115 6.44 -9.36 0.07
N ALA A 116 6.21 -9.12 1.36
CA ALA A 116 7.02 -9.70 2.44
C ALA A 116 6.87 -11.24 2.60
N ILE A 117 5.72 -11.82 2.20
CA ILE A 117 5.50 -13.28 2.21
C ILE A 117 6.30 -13.97 1.09
N PHE A 118 6.55 -13.27 -0.03
CA PHE A 118 7.27 -13.79 -1.19
C PHE A 118 8.71 -13.25 -1.33
N ASP A 119 9.11 -12.25 -0.55
CA ASP A 119 10.48 -11.72 -0.49
C ASP A 119 11.48 -12.83 -0.14
N THR A 120 12.40 -13.10 -1.07
CA THR A 120 13.47 -14.11 -0.95
C THR A 120 14.76 -13.55 -0.36
N ASN A 121 14.92 -12.22 -0.26
CA ASN A 121 16.20 -11.55 -0.06
C ASN A 121 16.59 -11.37 1.42
N VAL A 122 15.65 -11.63 2.34
CA VAL A 122 15.76 -11.43 3.80
C VAL A 122 17.00 -12.11 4.44
N ASN A 123 17.55 -13.17 3.82
CA ASN A 123 18.73 -13.88 4.33
C ASN A 123 20.09 -13.24 4.00
N ALA A 124 20.16 -12.23 3.12
CA ALA A 124 21.45 -11.66 2.69
C ALA A 124 22.19 -10.89 3.79
N VAL A 125 21.46 -10.24 4.71
CA VAL A 125 22.04 -9.32 5.71
C VAL A 125 22.55 -10.04 6.96
N ALA A 126 21.89 -11.12 7.39
CA ALA A 126 22.27 -11.87 8.60
C ALA A 126 23.66 -12.53 8.51
N GLY A 127 24.21 -12.71 7.30
CA GLY A 127 25.52 -13.31 7.07
C GLY A 127 26.69 -12.33 6.91
N ILE A 128 26.50 -11.04 7.17
CA ILE A 128 27.53 -10.00 6.94
C ILE A 128 28.18 -9.51 8.26
N SER A 129 27.44 -9.51 9.37
CA SER A 129 27.90 -8.97 10.67
C SER A 129 29.08 -9.69 11.34
N THR A 130 29.56 -10.81 10.80
CA THR A 130 30.70 -11.59 11.33
C THR A 130 32.01 -11.43 10.55
N ARG A 131 32.06 -10.61 9.49
CA ARG A 131 33.21 -10.60 8.54
C ARG A 131 34.15 -9.40 8.64
N ILE A 132 33.80 -8.36 9.39
CA ILE A 132 34.68 -7.18 9.57
C ILE A 132 35.70 -7.46 10.70
N LYS A 133 36.64 -8.37 10.44
CA LYS A 133 37.90 -8.46 11.18
C LYS A 133 38.92 -7.57 10.48
N GLY A 134 38.98 -6.30 10.88
CA GLY A 134 40.05 -5.39 10.49
C GLY A 134 41.32 -5.72 11.26
N VAL A 135 42.23 -6.50 10.65
CA VAL A 135 43.62 -6.66 11.08
C VAL A 135 44.49 -6.06 9.97
N GLY A 136 45.42 -5.17 10.32
CA GLY A 136 46.01 -4.24 9.35
C GLY A 136 47.42 -4.57 8.85
N ASN A 137 47.77 -3.89 7.75
CA ASN A 137 49.12 -3.48 7.31
C ASN A 137 50.05 -4.58 6.70
N PRO A 138 51.08 -4.20 5.90
CA PRO A 138 50.99 -3.42 4.66
C PRO A 138 51.73 -4.08 3.46
N GLU A 139 51.59 -3.47 2.28
CA GLU A 139 52.63 -3.30 1.24
C GLU A 139 53.47 -4.52 0.79
N ALA A 140 52.99 -5.22 -0.24
CA ALA A 140 53.84 -5.80 -1.31
C ALA A 140 52.99 -6.20 -2.53
N ALA A 141 53.15 -5.45 -3.63
CA ALA A 141 52.82 -5.88 -4.99
C ALA A 141 54.14 -5.92 -5.80
N PRO A 142 54.20 -6.40 -7.06
CA PRO A 142 53.14 -7.03 -7.88
C PRO A 142 53.57 -8.35 -8.53
N GLN A 143 52.64 -9.10 -9.16
CA GLN A 143 52.89 -9.80 -10.44
C GLN A 143 51.63 -10.46 -11.03
N ALA A 144 51.45 -10.27 -12.35
CA ALA A 144 50.69 -11.11 -13.31
C ALA A 144 49.19 -11.42 -13.03
N SER A 145 48.30 -11.57 -14.02
CA SER A 145 48.39 -11.47 -15.48
C SER A 145 47.05 -10.93 -16.04
N GLY A 146 47.07 -10.36 -17.24
CA GLY A 146 45.95 -9.56 -17.76
C GLY A 146 44.78 -10.35 -18.36
N TRP A 147 43.56 -9.86 -18.12
CA TRP A 147 42.40 -10.08 -19.00
C TRP A 147 41.96 -8.72 -19.56
N PHE A 148 42.25 -8.49 -20.84
CA PHE A 148 41.80 -7.27 -21.53
C PHE A 148 40.32 -7.39 -21.95
N ASN A 149 39.63 -6.26 -21.86
CA ASN A 149 38.19 -6.15 -22.12
C ASN A 149 37.89 -5.98 -23.63
N ARG A 150 36.60 -6.07 -23.96
CA ARG A 150 35.96 -5.83 -25.25
C ARG A 150 36.59 -4.70 -26.07
N GLY A 151 36.70 -4.94 -27.38
CA GLY A 151 37.19 -3.95 -28.33
C GLY A 151 36.22 -2.80 -28.58
N SER A 152 36.78 -1.71 -29.12
CA SER A 152 36.08 -0.58 -29.73
C SER A 152 36.89 -0.07 -30.92
N LYS A 153 36.19 0.60 -31.85
CA LYS A 153 36.69 1.00 -33.16
C LYS A 153 37.73 2.11 -33.13
N ASP A 154 38.45 2.21 -34.23
CA ASP A 154 39.44 3.21 -34.59
C ASP A 154 38.86 4.65 -34.56
N ASN A 155 39.63 5.61 -34.01
CA ASN A 155 40.30 6.68 -34.78
C ASN A 155 41.20 7.55 -33.87
N ALA A 156 42.17 8.27 -34.44
CA ALA A 156 43.23 9.03 -33.76
C ALA A 156 43.07 10.58 -33.96
N PRO A 157 44.03 11.45 -33.56
CA PRO A 157 44.58 11.73 -32.22
C PRO A 157 44.61 13.26 -31.86
N THR A 158 45.38 13.64 -30.80
CA THR A 158 45.93 15.01 -30.48
C THR A 158 44.96 16.12 -29.99
N GLN A 159 45.23 17.06 -29.04
CA GLN A 159 46.33 17.48 -28.12
C GLN A 159 45.70 18.15 -26.84
N PHE A 160 46.16 17.98 -25.58
CA PHE A 160 47.32 18.54 -24.82
C PHE A 160 47.02 19.79 -23.90
N GLN A 161 47.28 19.63 -22.59
CA GLN A 161 47.49 20.62 -21.49
C GLN A 161 46.39 21.62 -20.98
N VAL A 162 46.69 22.25 -19.83
CA VAL A 162 45.84 22.78 -18.71
C VAL A 162 46.64 23.96 -18.03
N PRO A 163 46.23 24.73 -16.98
CA PRO A 163 45.03 25.56 -16.65
C PRO A 163 45.31 27.08 -16.36
N GLY A 164 44.26 27.85 -16.02
CA GLY A 164 44.29 29.11 -15.22
C GLY A 164 43.87 30.39 -15.99
N ALA A 165 43.56 31.55 -15.40
CA ALA A 165 43.07 31.99 -14.06
C ALA A 165 42.74 33.53 -14.15
N TYR A 166 41.97 34.11 -13.19
CA TYR A 166 41.67 35.57 -13.00
C TYR A 166 40.97 36.32 -14.19
N ASN A 167 40.19 37.42 -14.07
CA ASN A 167 39.77 38.28 -12.93
C ASN A 167 38.46 39.07 -13.24
N THR A 168 37.64 39.35 -12.21
CA THR A 168 37.03 40.67 -11.83
C THR A 168 35.95 41.43 -12.65
N SER A 169 34.95 41.95 -11.89
CA SER A 169 33.97 43.05 -12.15
C SER A 169 33.01 42.95 -13.35
N GLY A 170 31.71 43.31 -13.27
CA GLY A 170 30.84 43.77 -12.18
C GLY A 170 29.46 44.23 -12.71
N PRO A 171 28.36 44.25 -11.92
CA PRO A 171 27.04 44.84 -12.28
C PRO A 171 27.06 46.38 -12.10
N PRO A 172 26.04 47.20 -12.44
CA PRO A 172 24.58 46.95 -12.51
C PRO A 172 23.98 47.39 -13.89
N ALA A 173 22.72 47.80 -14.14
CA ALA A 173 21.58 48.21 -13.29
C ALA A 173 20.20 48.02 -13.98
N ALA A 174 19.14 48.56 -13.36
CA ALA A 174 17.75 48.56 -13.84
C ALA A 174 17.41 49.84 -14.65
N GLY A 175 16.40 49.73 -15.52
CA GLY A 175 15.77 50.86 -16.21
C GLY A 175 14.29 50.56 -16.47
N TYR A 176 13.42 51.50 -16.09
CA TYR A 176 11.98 51.49 -16.32
C TYR A 176 11.67 52.52 -17.42
N ASP A 177 10.78 52.19 -18.36
CA ASP A 177 9.69 53.07 -18.80
C ASP A 177 8.69 52.30 -19.68
N ALA A 178 7.46 52.79 -19.75
CA ALA A 178 6.34 52.27 -20.56
C ALA A 178 6.11 53.23 -21.77
N PRO A 179 5.04 53.18 -22.61
CA PRO A 179 3.84 52.33 -22.57
C PRO A 179 3.30 51.78 -23.92
N GLY A 180 2.32 50.86 -23.82
CA GLY A 180 1.22 50.74 -24.80
C GLY A 180 1.25 49.55 -25.76
N GLY A 181 0.10 48.84 -25.88
CA GLY A 181 -0.17 47.90 -26.98
C GLY A 181 -0.55 46.47 -26.58
N TYR A 182 -1.80 46.25 -26.14
CA TYR A 182 -2.48 44.94 -26.27
C TYR A 182 -2.98 44.80 -27.72
N PRO A 183 -3.01 43.60 -28.34
CA PRO A 183 -3.89 42.50 -27.89
C PRO A 183 -3.23 41.10 -27.80
N GLY A 184 -3.88 40.22 -27.04
CA GLY A 184 -3.39 38.85 -26.79
C GLY A 184 -3.82 37.82 -27.84
N GLY A 185 -3.22 36.63 -27.76
CA GLY A 185 -3.50 35.50 -28.64
C GLY A 185 -2.80 34.22 -28.21
N TYR A 186 -3.17 33.67 -27.04
CA TYR A 186 -2.72 32.33 -26.65
C TYR A 186 -3.55 31.27 -27.38
N ASN A 187 -2.89 30.53 -28.27
CA ASN A 187 -3.51 29.55 -29.14
C ASN A 187 -3.60 28.18 -28.43
N GLY A 188 -4.82 27.71 -28.15
CA GLY A 188 -5.07 26.40 -27.54
C GLY A 188 -5.20 25.28 -28.59
N PRO A 189 -4.97 24.00 -28.25
CA PRO A 189 -5.08 22.90 -29.22
C PRO A 189 -6.49 22.73 -29.77
N ALA A 190 -6.58 22.53 -31.09
CA ALA A 190 -7.85 22.42 -31.81
C ALA A 190 -8.59 21.10 -31.54
N TYR A 191 -9.89 21.21 -31.29
CA TYR A 191 -10.87 20.12 -31.32
C TYR A 191 -11.57 20.12 -32.70
N PRO A 192 -11.68 18.97 -33.39
CA PRO A 192 -12.39 18.91 -34.66
C PRO A 192 -13.92 18.97 -34.46
N GLY A 193 -14.55 20.01 -34.99
CA GLY A 193 -15.99 20.01 -35.33
C GLY A 193 -16.25 19.11 -36.55
N SER A 194 -17.38 18.43 -36.73
CA SER A 194 -18.79 18.85 -36.71
C SER A 194 -19.32 19.29 -38.08
N ASP A 195 -19.68 18.31 -38.92
CA ASP A 195 -20.74 18.39 -39.92
C ASP A 195 -21.91 17.56 -39.35
N ALA A 196 -23.08 18.12 -38.99
CA ALA A 196 -24.10 18.84 -39.76
C ALA A 196 -25.18 17.92 -40.36
N ASN A 197 -26.45 18.25 -40.05
CA ASN A 197 -27.69 17.78 -40.69
C ASN A 197 -28.05 16.28 -40.61
N GLN A 198 -28.89 15.90 -39.61
CA GLN A 198 -30.35 15.79 -39.83
C GLN A 198 -31.09 15.34 -38.55
N TYR A 199 -32.02 16.16 -38.08
CA TYR A 199 -33.05 15.80 -37.09
C TYR A 199 -34.43 15.78 -37.77
N PRO A 200 -35.21 14.70 -37.61
CA PRO A 200 -36.67 14.79 -37.64
C PRO A 200 -37.25 14.97 -36.24
N SER A 201 -38.36 15.69 -36.18
CA SER A 201 -39.02 16.15 -34.96
C SER A 201 -39.92 15.11 -34.28
N GLN A 202 -40.21 15.39 -33.01
CA GLN A 202 -41.24 14.79 -32.15
C GLN A 202 -42.44 14.15 -32.85
N GLN A 203 -42.90 13.02 -32.30
CA GLN A 203 -44.32 12.69 -32.29
C GLN A 203 -44.75 12.31 -30.87
N GLN A 204 -45.66 13.10 -30.32
CA GLN A 204 -46.18 12.92 -28.96
C GLN A 204 -47.30 11.89 -28.95
N GLN A 205 -47.13 10.80 -28.21
CA GLN A 205 -48.17 9.78 -28.02
C GLN A 205 -48.57 9.72 -26.55
N GLN A 206 -49.87 9.91 -26.32
CA GLN A 206 -50.50 9.91 -25.00
C GLN A 206 -50.67 8.47 -24.51
N PRO A 207 -50.58 8.19 -23.19
CA PRO A 207 -50.91 6.87 -22.67
C PRO A 207 -52.44 6.67 -22.60
N PRO A 208 -53.01 5.63 -23.22
CA PRO A 208 -54.39 5.23 -22.95
C PRO A 208 -54.44 4.55 -21.59
N GLY A 209 -55.16 5.14 -20.63
CA GLY A 209 -55.47 4.45 -19.38
C GLY A 209 -56.77 3.65 -19.50
N TYR A 210 -56.72 2.33 -19.26
CA TYR A 210 -57.74 1.63 -18.46
C TYR A 210 -57.34 0.18 -18.10
N GLY A 211 -57.51 -0.18 -16.82
CA GLY A 211 -57.79 -1.56 -16.36
C GLY A 211 -56.64 -2.59 -16.30
N GLY A 212 -56.35 -3.12 -15.10
CA GLY A 212 -55.54 -4.34 -14.94
C GLY A 212 -54.88 -4.48 -13.57
N ALA A 213 -55.40 -5.37 -12.72
CA ALA A 213 -55.01 -5.58 -11.32
C ALA A 213 -53.49 -5.74 -11.03
N ALA A 214 -53.04 -5.08 -9.96
CA ALA A 214 -51.79 -5.36 -9.26
C ALA A 214 -51.99 -6.45 -8.17
N PRO A 215 -50.93 -7.12 -7.68
CA PRO A 215 -51.01 -8.52 -7.22
C PRO A 215 -51.55 -8.72 -5.80
N SER A 216 -52.31 -9.81 -5.63
CA SER A 216 -52.77 -10.33 -4.34
C SER A 216 -51.63 -11.03 -3.58
N TYR A 217 -51.02 -10.32 -2.63
CA TYR A 217 -50.25 -10.96 -1.56
C TYR A 217 -51.21 -11.49 -0.49
N PRO A 218 -51.21 -12.79 -0.15
CA PRO A 218 -52.00 -13.31 0.96
C PRO A 218 -51.42 -12.83 2.29
N GLY A 219 -52.19 -12.01 3.02
CA GLY A 219 -51.79 -11.49 4.33
C GLY A 219 -51.74 -12.59 5.39
N GLY A 220 -50.55 -12.85 5.94
CA GLY A 220 -50.40 -13.55 7.22
C GLY A 220 -50.65 -12.59 8.39
N PRO A 221 -51.31 -13.02 9.48
CA PRO A 221 -51.53 -12.15 10.64
C PRO A 221 -50.22 -11.72 11.32
N LEU A 222 -50.15 -10.46 11.73
CA LEU A 222 -49.08 -9.93 12.58
C LEU A 222 -49.16 -10.54 13.99
N PRO A 223 -48.04 -10.86 14.65
CA PRO A 223 -48.05 -11.27 16.05
C PRO A 223 -48.42 -10.07 16.94
N PRO A 224 -49.29 -10.23 17.96
CA PRO A 224 -49.63 -9.15 18.86
C PRO A 224 -48.42 -8.77 19.74
N TYR A 225 -48.19 -7.47 19.87
CA TYR A 225 -47.18 -6.89 20.74
C TYR A 225 -47.49 -7.22 22.21
N GLY A 226 -46.46 -7.56 23.00
CA GLY A 226 -46.65 -8.03 24.36
C GLY A 226 -47.20 -6.95 25.30
N SER A 227 -48.17 -7.34 26.15
CA SER A 227 -48.65 -6.55 27.28
C SER A 227 -48.14 -7.17 28.60
N ASN A 228 -47.44 -6.37 29.40
CA ASN A 228 -46.77 -6.81 30.62
C ASN A 228 -47.63 -6.54 31.87
N LEU A 229 -48.32 -7.57 32.36
CA LEU A 229 -49.02 -7.68 33.64
C LEU A 229 -48.94 -9.17 34.04
N GLY A 230 -48.66 -9.64 35.25
CA GLY A 230 -48.57 -8.99 36.55
C GLY A 230 -49.16 -9.94 37.60
N GLY A 231 -48.34 -10.44 38.54
CA GLY A 231 -48.74 -11.39 39.60
C GLY A 231 -48.22 -12.82 39.39
N GLY A 232 -47.89 -13.62 40.42
CA GLY A 232 -47.87 -13.33 41.85
C GLY A 232 -48.53 -14.42 42.69
N HIS A 233 -47.71 -15.30 43.30
CA HIS A 233 -48.10 -16.35 44.28
C HIS A 233 -49.02 -17.49 43.79
N PRO A 234 -49.13 -18.60 44.56
CA PRO A 234 -48.36 -18.98 45.76
C PRO A 234 -47.27 -20.04 45.52
#